data_AF-A0A519YG34-F1
#
_entry.id   AF-A0A519YG34-F1
#
_cell.length_a   1.000
_cell.length_b   1.000
_cell.length_c   1.000
_cell.angle_alpha   90.00
_cell.angle_beta   90.00
_cell.angle_gamma   90.00
#
_symmetry.space_group_name_H-M   'P 1'
#
loop_
_entity.id
_entity.type
_entity.pdbx_description
1 polymer ?
#
loop_
_entity_poly.entity_id
_entity_poly.type
_entity_poly.pdbx_seq_one_letter_code
_entity_poly.pdbx_strand_id
1 'polypeptide(L)'
;MYVDAAEQISSAAALDLGTNLAALTPVFGPIGADFLASFAAAQANHAKSVAELATHYAQTALAAHTTADSYDSVDGATGAALGTVGEGIGGHA
;
A
#
# COMPACT_ATOMS: atom_id res chain seq x y z
N MET A 1 -1.78 -1.61 10.00
CA MET A 1 -2.87 -1.87 9.04
C MET A 1 -2.41 -1.80 7.58
N TYR A 2 -1.93 -0.66 7.07
CA TYR A 2 -1.54 -0.56 5.65
C TYR A 2 -0.25 -1.33 5.30
N VAL A 3 0.74 -1.33 6.20
CA VAL A 3 1.98 -2.10 6.02
C VAL A 3 1.73 -3.61 6.17
N ASP A 4 0.83 -4.01 7.08
CA ASP A 4 0.42 -5.41 7.26
C ASP A 4 -0.20 -6.01 5.99
N ALA A 5 -0.95 -5.21 5.23
CA ALA A 5 -1.53 -5.65 3.95
C ALA A 5 -0.43 -5.93 2.90
N ALA A 6 0.63 -5.12 2.85
CA ALA A 6 1.75 -5.35 1.95
C ALA A 6 2.52 -6.63 2.30
N GLU A 7 2.75 -6.89 3.59
CA GLU A 7 3.34 -8.15 4.06
C GLU A 7 2.48 -9.37 3.72
N GLN A 8 1.16 -9.28 3.94
CA GLN A 8 0.23 -10.36 3.58
C GLN A 8 0.25 -10.67 2.08
N ILE A 9 0.28 -9.64 1.22
CA ILE A 9 0.38 -9.80 -0.23
C ILE A 9 1.69 -10.51 -0.60
N SER A 10 2.81 -10.10 -0.01
CA SER A 10 4.12 -10.73 -0.24
C SER A 10 4.11 -12.21 0.17
N SER A 11 3.59 -12.52 1.36
CA SER A 11 3.48 -13.90 1.85
C SER A 11 2.59 -14.77 0.96
N ALA A 12 1.44 -14.26 0.53
CA ALA A 12 0.53 -14.99 -0.34
C ALA A 12 1.15 -15.26 -1.72
N ALA A 13 1.83 -14.27 -2.30
CA ALA A 13 2.51 -14.41 -3.58
C ALA A 13 3.61 -15.48 -3.56
N ALA A 14 4.35 -15.59 -2.45
CA ALA A 14 5.39 -16.62 -2.30
C ALA A 14 4.82 -18.05 -2.27
N LEU A 15 3.70 -18.26 -1.55
CA LEU A 15 3.03 -19.57 -1.46
C LEU A 15 2.43 -20.00 -2.81
N ASP A 16 1.79 -19.06 -3.51
CA ASP A 16 1.16 -19.33 -4.80
C ASP A 16 2.20 -19.67 -5.88
N LEU A 17 3.35 -18.99 -5.87
CA LEU A 17 4.45 -19.29 -6.79
C LEU A 17 5.00 -20.71 -6.59
N GLY A 18 5.27 -21.13 -5.35
CA GLY A 18 5.79 -22.47 -5.07
C GLY A 18 4.82 -23.57 -5.52
N THR A 19 3.53 -23.38 -5.26
CA THR A 19 2.47 -24.33 -5.64
C THR A 19 2.33 -24.42 -7.16
N ASN A 20 2.33 -23.27 -7.85
CA ASN A 20 2.24 -23.23 -9.31
C ASN A 20 3.47 -23.85 -9.98
N LEU A 21 4.68 -23.63 -9.45
CA LEU A 21 5.91 -24.21 -10.02
C LEU A 21 5.94 -25.74 -9.88
N ALA A 22 5.49 -26.26 -8.73
CA ALA A 22 5.35 -27.70 -8.50
C ALA A 22 4.35 -28.33 -9.49
N ALA A 23 3.22 -27.67 -9.75
CA ALA A 23 2.22 -28.12 -10.71
C ALA A 23 2.70 -28.11 -12.17
N LEU A 24 3.62 -27.19 -12.53
CA LEU A 24 4.18 -27.08 -13.87
C LEU A 24 5.35 -28.04 -14.16
N THR A 25 6.00 -28.56 -13.11
CA THR A 25 7.17 -29.45 -13.24
C THR A 25 6.91 -30.69 -14.11
N PRO A 26 5.78 -31.43 -13.96
CA PRO A 26 5.48 -32.59 -14.82
C PRO A 26 5.16 -32.22 -16.27
N VAL A 27 4.63 -31.01 -16.50
CA VAL A 27 4.20 -30.53 -17.83
C VAL A 27 5.40 -30.21 -18.71
N PHE A 28 6.41 -29.55 -18.13
CA PHE A 28 7.63 -29.15 -18.85
C PHE A 28 8.69 -30.26 -18.88
N GLY A 29 8.64 -31.19 -17.93
CA GLY A 29 9.59 -32.30 -17.83
C GLY A 29 11.04 -31.81 -17.75
N PRO A 30 12.03 -32.69 -18.00
CA PRO A 30 13.45 -32.34 -17.92
C PRO A 30 13.90 -31.35 -19.01
N ILE A 31 13.23 -31.30 -20.17
CA ILE A 31 13.60 -30.40 -21.27
C ILE A 31 13.25 -28.95 -20.93
N GLY A 32 12.13 -28.71 -20.26
CA GLY A 32 11.71 -27.36 -19.87
C GLY A 32 12.24 -26.89 -18.52
N ALA A 33 13.21 -27.60 -17.92
CA ALA A 33 13.76 -27.25 -16.61
C ALA A 33 14.36 -25.84 -16.57
N ASP A 34 15.13 -25.46 -17.60
CA ASP A 34 15.74 -24.12 -17.69
C ASP A 34 14.70 -23.01 -17.87
N PHE A 35 13.63 -23.30 -18.63
CA PHE A 35 12.49 -22.40 -18.75
C PHE A 35 11.79 -22.23 -17.39
N LEU A 36 11.54 -23.34 -16.68
CA LEU A 36 10.85 -23.31 -15.39
C LEU A 36 11.67 -22.56 -14.33
N ALA A 37 13.01 -22.72 -14.35
CA ALA A 37 13.91 -21.95 -13.49
C ALA A 37 13.88 -20.45 -13.82
N SER A 38 13.91 -20.09 -15.11
CA SER A 38 13.82 -18.69 -15.56
C SER A 38 12.47 -18.07 -15.19
N PHE A 39 11.38 -18.83 -15.34
CA PHE A 39 10.03 -18.43 -14.96
C PHE A 39 9.91 -18.23 -13.44
N ALA A 40 10.48 -19.13 -12.64
CA ALA A 40 10.53 -18.99 -11.19
C ALA A 40 11.25 -17.71 -10.76
N ALA A 41 12.41 -17.42 -11.38
CA ALA A 41 13.15 -16.19 -11.12
C ALA A 41 12.34 -14.94 -11.52
N ALA A 42 11.69 -14.95 -12.68
CA ALA A 42 10.83 -13.86 -13.13
C ALA A 42 9.66 -13.61 -12.16
N GLN A 43 9.02 -14.68 -11.69
CA GLN A 43 7.91 -14.57 -10.75
C GLN A 43 8.34 -14.13 -9.35
N ALA A 44 9.52 -14.54 -8.89
CA ALA A 44 10.09 -14.03 -7.64
C ALA A 44 10.34 -12.52 -7.73
N ASN A 45 10.88 -12.04 -8.85
CA ASN A 45 11.05 -10.61 -9.11
C ASN A 45 9.69 -9.89 -9.17
N HIS A 46 8.70 -10.47 -9.86
CA HIS A 46 7.35 -9.91 -9.93
C HIS A 46 6.71 -9.79 -8.54
N ALA A 47 6.77 -10.85 -7.71
CA ALA A 47 6.24 -10.83 -6.35
C ALA A 47 6.91 -9.75 -5.49
N LYS A 48 8.22 -9.57 -5.63
CA LYS A 48 8.95 -8.48 -4.98
C LYS A 48 8.44 -7.10 -5.42
N SER A 49 8.32 -6.87 -6.74
CA SER A 49 7.82 -5.60 -7.25
C SER A 49 6.39 -5.29 -6.81
N VAL A 50 5.51 -6.30 -6.72
CA VAL A 50 4.15 -6.12 -6.19
C VAL A 50 4.17 -5.75 -4.70
N ALA A 51 5.04 -6.36 -3.89
CA ALA A 51 5.18 -6.01 -2.48
C ALA A 51 5.71 -4.58 -2.28
N GLU A 52 6.68 -4.16 -3.08
CA GLU A 52 7.19 -2.78 -3.10
C GLU A 52 6.08 -1.78 -3.49
N LEU A 53 5.30 -2.10 -4.52
CA LEU A 53 4.17 -1.27 -4.96
C LEU A 53 3.09 -1.17 -3.87
N ALA A 54 2.73 -2.28 -3.23
CA ALA A 54 1.76 -2.29 -2.12
C ALA A 54 2.23 -1.41 -0.95
N THR A 55 3.53 -1.49 -0.62
CA THR A 55 4.14 -0.64 0.42
C THR A 55 4.07 0.84 0.05
N HIS A 56 4.36 1.19 -1.21
CA HIS A 56 4.28 2.58 -1.67
C HIS A 56 2.84 3.12 -1.57
N TYR A 57 1.85 2.33 -1.98
CA TYR A 57 0.43 2.69 -1.84
C TYR A 57 0.03 2.87 -0.37
N ALA A 58 0.47 1.98 0.51
CA ALA A 58 0.24 2.07 1.95
C ALA A 58 0.79 3.38 2.54
N GLN A 59 2.01 3.75 2.19
CA GLN A 59 2.64 4.99 2.63
C GLN A 59 1.93 6.22 2.06
N THR A 60 1.53 6.17 0.79
CA THR A 60 0.78 7.26 0.13
C THR A 60 -0.58 7.47 0.80
N ALA A 61 -1.30 6.39 1.12
CA ALA A 61 -2.58 6.46 1.82
C ALA A 61 -2.43 7.05 3.23
N LEU A 62 -1.39 6.64 3.98
CA LEU A 62 -1.08 7.21 5.29
C LEU A 62 -0.77 8.71 5.20
N ALA A 63 0.04 9.12 4.23
CA ALA A 63 0.38 10.52 4.02
C ALA A 63 -0.85 11.36 3.66
N ALA A 64 -1.72 10.85 2.78
CA ALA A 64 -2.98 11.50 2.42
C ALA A 64 -3.91 11.67 3.63
N HIS A 65 -4.09 10.62 4.44
CA HIS A 65 -4.89 10.68 5.67
C HIS A 65 -4.33 11.71 6.65
N THR A 66 -3.02 11.65 6.93
CA THR A 66 -2.35 12.58 7.84
C THR A 66 -2.48 14.03 7.37
N THR A 67 -2.41 14.25 6.05
CA THR A 67 -2.58 15.59 5.46
C THR A 67 -4.02 16.08 5.61
N ALA A 68 -5.02 15.21 5.38
CA ALA A 68 -6.42 15.54 5.58
C ALA A 68 -6.71 15.92 7.04
N ASP A 69 -6.24 15.12 8.00
CA ASP A 69 -6.38 15.41 9.43
C ASP A 69 -5.75 16.77 9.80
N SER A 70 -4.60 17.08 9.19
CA SER A 70 -3.92 18.36 9.40
C SER A 70 -4.76 19.53 8.85
N TYR A 71 -5.41 19.37 7.69
CA TYR A 71 -6.30 20.39 7.15
C TYR A 71 -7.51 20.59 8.06
N ASP A 72 -8.19 19.51 8.46
CA ASP A 72 -9.36 19.57 9.35
C ASP A 72 -9.02 20.27 10.68
N SER A 73 -7.84 19.98 11.25
CA SER A 73 -7.38 20.63 12.47
C SER A 73 -7.14 22.14 12.28
N VAL A 74 -6.50 22.53 11.18
CA VAL A 74 -6.19 23.95 10.90
C VAL A 74 -7.46 24.73 10.59
N ASP A 75 -8.36 24.16 9.80
CA ASP A 75 -9.64 24.78 9.45
C ASP A 75 -10.51 24.94 10.70
N GLY A 76 -10.58 23.93 11.57
CA GLY A 76 -11.29 24.01 12.84
C GLY A 76 -10.75 25.10 13.77
N ALA A 77 -9.42 25.17 13.94
CA ALA A 77 -8.78 26.18 14.76
C ALA A 77 -8.99 27.60 14.19
N THR A 78 -8.90 27.74 12.87
CA THR A 78 -9.13 29.01 12.17
C THR A 78 -10.58 29.45 12.32
N GLY A 79 -11.54 28.55 12.09
CA GLY A 79 -12.96 28.82 12.26
C GLY A 79 -13.31 29.26 13.67
N ALA A 80 -12.75 28.61 14.69
CA ALA A 80 -12.93 29.00 16.09
C ALA A 80 -12.37 30.42 16.36
N ALA A 81 -11.15 30.71 15.90
CA ALA A 81 -10.54 32.03 16.08
C ALA A 81 -11.36 33.13 15.40
N LEU A 82 -11.82 32.92 14.16
CA LEU A 82 -12.68 33.86 13.46
C LEU A 82 -14.03 34.05 14.16
N GLY A 83 -14.62 32.97 14.70
CA GLY A 83 -15.82 33.02 15.53
C GLY A 83 -15.65 33.95 16.73
N THR A 84 -14.57 33.79 17.50
CA THR A 84 -14.29 34.65 18.67
C THR A 84 -14.13 36.13 18.30
N VAL A 85 -13.50 36.41 17.15
CA VAL A 85 -13.36 37.80 16.65
C VAL A 85 -14.72 38.36 16.24
N GLY A 86 -15.54 37.56 15.55
CA GLY A 86 -16.89 37.95 15.12
C GLY A 86 -17.80 38.27 16.31
N GLU A 87 -17.80 37.42 17.34
CA GLU A 87 -18.54 37.66 18.59
C GLU A 87 -18.07 38.95 19.29
N GLY A 88 -16.75 39.16 19.35
CA GLY A 88 -16.16 40.38 19.87
C GLY A 88 -16.70 41.62 19.16
N ILE A 89 -16.73 41.64 17.82
CA ILE A 89 -17.23 42.78 17.05
C ILE A 89 -18.75 42.95 17.23
N GLY A 90 -19.52 41.86 17.17
CA GLY A 90 -20.98 41.89 17.28
C GLY A 90 -21.50 42.35 18.63
N GLY A 91 -20.76 42.10 19.72
CA GLY A 91 -21.11 42.59 21.06
C GLY A 91 -20.85 44.10 21.29
N HIS A 92 -20.20 44.78 20.35
CA HIS A 92 -19.92 46.22 20.40
C HIS A 92 -20.88 47.06 19.51
N ALA A 93 -21.91 46.43 18.93
CA ALA A 93 -22.97 47.06 18.14
C ALA A 93 -24.29 47.09 18.94
#